data_AF-A0A3M1G7B9-F1
#
_entry.id   AF-A0A3M1G7B9-F1
#
_cell.length_a   1.000
_cell.length_b   1.000
_cell.length_c   1.000
_cell.angle_alpha   90.00
_cell.angle_beta   90.00
_cell.angle_gamma   90.00
#
_symmetry.space_group_name_H-M   'P 1'
#
loop_
_entity.id
_entity.type
_entity.pdbx_description
1 polymer ?
#
loop_
_entity_poly.entity_id
_entity_poly.type
_entity_poly.pdbx_seq_one_letter_code
_entity_poly.pdbx_strand_id
1 'polypeptide(L)'
;MARKDWQEIVSSIKEENWQQAIDLVNTLIVNEPKEPTHFLKLGDFYLENRNREAAKRAYVKASELYREAGQPDKAILALKKALQIDEVDVDLHRRMLELMMHDVPVEEITPQDTEEVEEFNLEEFLSSELLPEVFRDEETLNVIRHQRVVKYEGGETIIKEGDTGRQVYLIVQGKVTVQTTVQDKRVKLAELSEGDIFGEMAFIAHRPRVASVVASTDGCRVLVLEPDVLDEIISKSPEVLKYLYDLYRSRAKGQ
;
A
#
# COMPACT_ATOMS: atom_id res chain seq x y z
N MET A 1 36.38 -11.58 23.26
CA MET A 1 36.99 -11.16 21.98
C MET A 1 36.45 -9.79 21.56
N ALA A 2 35.13 -9.59 21.55
CA ALA A 2 34.43 -8.35 21.14
C ALA A 2 34.94 -6.99 21.70
N ARG A 3 35.52 -6.91 22.90
CA ARG A 3 35.88 -5.62 23.52
C ARG A 3 37.07 -4.91 22.86
N LYS A 4 38.01 -5.66 22.27
CA LYS A 4 39.18 -5.10 21.57
C LYS A 4 38.79 -4.58 20.18
N ASP A 5 37.97 -5.34 19.47
CA ASP A 5 37.49 -5.00 18.12
C ASP A 5 36.65 -3.71 18.13
N TRP A 6 35.85 -3.48 19.19
CA TRP A 6 35.13 -2.22 19.38
C TRP A 6 36.04 -1.00 19.61
N GLN A 7 37.18 -1.17 20.28
CA GLN A 7 38.12 -0.07 20.49
C GLN A 7 38.78 0.36 19.18
N GLU A 8 39.11 -0.62 18.33
CA GLU A 8 39.69 -0.37 17.01
C GLU A 8 38.67 0.29 16.07
N ILE A 9 37.41 -0.15 16.06
CA ILE A 9 36.33 0.50 15.30
C ILE A 9 36.17 1.97 15.72
N VAL A 10 36.13 2.24 17.04
CA VAL A 10 36.02 3.61 17.56
C VAL A 10 37.22 4.47 17.17
N SER A 11 38.43 3.89 17.13
CA SER A 11 39.63 4.60 16.66
C SER A 11 39.52 4.96 15.19
N SER A 12 39.13 4.00 14.33
CA SER A 12 38.95 4.24 12.90
C SER A 12 37.89 5.30 12.60
N ILE A 13 36.79 5.35 13.37
CA ILE A 13 35.78 6.41 13.25
C ILE A 13 36.37 7.79 13.61
N LYS A 14 37.16 7.89 14.68
CA LYS A 14 37.79 9.17 15.09
C LYS A 14 38.77 9.69 14.04
N GLU A 15 39.38 8.80 13.29
CA GLU A 15 40.31 9.10 12.21
C GLU A 15 39.60 9.25 10.85
N GLU A 16 38.26 9.20 10.80
CA GLU A 16 37.44 9.17 9.57
C GLU A 16 37.85 8.08 8.58
N ASN A 17 38.50 7.02 9.06
CA ASN A 17 38.90 5.87 8.28
C ASN A 17 37.74 4.87 8.16
N TRP A 18 36.74 5.25 7.38
CA TRP A 18 35.49 4.50 7.20
C TRP A 18 35.71 3.12 6.59
N GLN A 19 36.69 2.97 5.69
CA GLN A 19 37.01 1.68 5.09
C GLN A 19 37.52 0.68 6.13
N GLN A 20 38.43 1.12 7.02
CA GLN A 20 38.91 0.27 8.11
C GLN A 20 37.78 -0.09 9.09
N ALA A 21 36.88 0.85 9.39
CA ALA A 21 35.72 0.58 10.23
C ALA A 21 34.76 -0.45 9.60
N ILE A 22 34.55 -0.40 8.28
CA ILE A 22 33.78 -1.39 7.50
C ILE A 22 34.42 -2.78 7.59
N ASP A 23 35.74 -2.88 7.38
CA ASP A 23 36.46 -4.15 7.39
C ASP A 23 36.42 -4.82 8.78
N LEU A 24 36.54 -4.02 9.84
CA LEU A 24 36.42 -4.48 11.23
C LEU A 24 34.99 -4.97 11.53
N VAL A 25 33.96 -4.25 11.09
CA VAL A 25 32.56 -4.71 11.28
C VAL A 25 32.25 -5.96 10.46
N ASN A 26 32.78 -6.10 9.25
CA ASN A 26 32.64 -7.33 8.46
C ASN A 26 33.26 -8.53 9.18
N THR A 27 34.38 -8.34 9.88
CA THR A 27 35.00 -9.38 10.71
C THR A 27 34.08 -9.78 11.87
N LEU A 28 33.39 -8.82 12.50
CA LEU A 28 32.37 -9.11 13.51
C LEU A 28 31.17 -9.86 12.93
N ILE A 29 30.70 -9.51 11.73
CA ILE A 29 29.61 -10.20 11.05
C ILE A 29 29.96 -11.65 10.73
N VAL A 30 31.20 -11.94 10.33
CA VAL A 30 31.64 -13.33 10.09
C VAL A 30 31.54 -14.16 11.37
N ASN A 31 31.88 -13.58 12.53
CA ASN A 31 31.82 -14.28 13.82
C ASN A 31 30.41 -14.36 14.40
N GLU A 32 29.59 -13.33 14.19
CA GLU A 32 28.24 -13.17 14.74
C GLU A 32 27.25 -12.76 13.62
N PRO A 33 26.94 -13.68 12.67
CA PRO A 33 26.20 -13.34 11.45
C PRO A 33 24.72 -13.03 11.67
N LYS A 34 24.20 -13.34 12.86
CA LYS A 34 22.81 -13.07 13.25
C LYS A 34 22.66 -11.83 14.13
N GLU A 35 23.77 -11.14 14.46
CA GLU A 35 23.72 -9.96 15.32
C GLU A 35 23.28 -8.72 14.51
N PRO A 36 22.04 -8.20 14.69
CA PRO A 36 21.50 -7.16 13.82
C PRO A 36 22.23 -5.82 13.96
N THR A 37 22.82 -5.55 15.14
CA THR A 37 23.52 -4.28 15.39
C THR A 37 24.76 -4.11 14.53
N HIS A 38 25.40 -5.21 14.10
CA HIS A 38 26.53 -5.16 13.18
C HIS A 38 26.12 -4.62 11.82
N PHE A 39 24.98 -5.08 11.29
CA PHE A 39 24.47 -4.63 9.99
C PHE A 39 23.96 -3.18 10.02
N LEU A 40 23.38 -2.72 11.15
CA LEU A 40 23.05 -1.30 11.31
C LEU A 40 24.29 -0.41 11.21
N LYS A 41 25.35 -0.75 11.96
CA LYS A 41 26.60 0.01 11.96
C LYS A 41 27.30 -0.06 10.61
N LEU A 42 27.26 -1.22 9.97
CA LEU A 42 27.76 -1.38 8.60
C LEU A 42 27.04 -0.42 7.64
N GLY A 43 25.71 -0.29 7.77
CA GLY A 43 24.92 0.68 7.01
C GLY A 43 25.34 2.13 7.26
N ASP A 44 25.54 2.50 8.53
CA ASP A 44 26.00 3.85 8.90
C ASP A 44 27.39 4.14 8.30
N PHE A 45 28.32 3.19 8.37
CA PHE A 45 29.68 3.37 7.82
C PHE A 45 29.69 3.41 6.29
N TYR A 46 28.82 2.65 5.63
CA TYR A 46 28.65 2.76 4.18
C TYR A 46 28.09 4.13 3.76
N LEU A 47 27.19 4.74 4.55
CA LEU A 47 26.71 6.10 4.27
C LEU A 47 27.84 7.13 4.38
N GLU A 48 28.63 7.07 5.44
CA GLU A 48 29.78 7.97 5.62
C GLU A 48 30.83 7.78 4.52
N ASN A 49 31.03 6.53 4.08
CA ASN A 49 31.88 6.19 2.93
C ASN A 49 31.20 6.44 1.57
N ARG A 50 30.06 7.15 1.53
CA ARG A 50 29.29 7.54 0.32
C ARG A 50 28.78 6.37 -0.54
N ASN A 51 28.73 5.16 -0.01
CA ASN A 51 28.21 3.97 -0.67
C ASN A 51 26.74 3.73 -0.30
N ARG A 52 25.85 4.52 -0.89
CA ARG A 52 24.41 4.50 -0.59
C ARG A 52 23.76 3.14 -0.84
N GLU A 53 24.14 2.45 -1.91
CA GLU A 53 23.60 1.13 -2.26
C GLU A 53 23.99 0.04 -1.24
N ALA A 54 25.25 0.02 -0.80
CA ALA A 54 25.68 -0.92 0.23
C ALA A 54 25.05 -0.57 1.60
N ALA A 55 24.88 0.72 1.90
CA ALA A 55 24.18 1.16 3.10
C ALA A 55 22.72 0.68 3.13
N LYS A 56 21.99 0.88 2.03
CA LYS A 56 20.60 0.43 1.89
C LYS A 56 20.49 -1.08 2.12
N ARG A 57 21.33 -1.89 1.47
CA ARG A 57 21.35 -3.36 1.68
C ARG A 57 21.65 -3.75 3.12
N ALA A 58 22.59 -3.07 3.78
CA ALA A 58 22.93 -3.35 5.17
C ALA A 58 21.77 -3.03 6.13
N TYR A 59 21.05 -1.92 5.91
CA TYR A 59 19.85 -1.59 6.69
C TYR A 59 18.71 -2.58 6.48
N VAL A 60 18.49 -3.04 5.25
CA VAL A 60 17.51 -4.10 4.97
C VAL A 60 17.89 -5.40 5.67
N LYS A 61 19.17 -5.76 5.66
CA LYS A 61 19.61 -6.97 6.36
C LYS A 61 19.46 -6.85 7.88
N ALA A 62 19.74 -5.67 8.43
CA ALA A 62 19.51 -5.40 9.84
C ALA A 62 18.02 -5.51 10.21
N SER A 63 17.10 -5.04 9.36
CA SER A 63 15.66 -5.14 9.64
C SER A 63 15.16 -6.58 9.66
N GLU A 64 15.64 -7.42 8.73
CA GLU A 64 15.34 -8.86 8.70
C GLU A 64 15.78 -9.55 9.99
N LEU A 65 17.01 -9.28 10.45
CA LEU A 65 17.55 -9.88 11.68
C LEU A 65 16.86 -9.37 12.94
N TYR A 66 16.48 -8.09 13.00
CA TYR A 66 15.68 -7.58 14.12
C TYR A 66 14.28 -8.19 14.17
N ARG A 67 13.66 -8.41 13.01
CA ARG A 67 12.37 -9.11 12.92
C ARG A 67 12.50 -10.55 13.41
N GLU A 68 13.52 -11.28 12.94
CA GLU A 68 13.81 -12.66 13.39
C GLU A 68 14.09 -12.73 14.90
N ALA A 69 14.67 -11.68 15.48
CA ALA A 69 14.92 -11.55 16.92
C ALA A 69 13.70 -11.09 17.73
N GLY A 70 12.53 -10.92 17.12
CA GLY A 70 11.31 -10.44 17.79
C GLY A 70 11.38 -8.97 18.23
N GLN A 71 12.14 -8.14 17.52
CA GLN A 71 12.35 -6.71 17.80
C GLN A 71 11.79 -5.82 16.68
N PRO A 72 10.47 -5.80 16.45
CA PRO A 72 9.84 -5.13 15.30
C PRO A 72 10.09 -3.62 15.26
N ASP A 73 10.10 -2.93 16.40
CA ASP A 73 10.41 -1.49 16.47
C ASP A 73 11.79 -1.15 15.87
N LYS A 74 12.78 -2.00 16.17
CA LYS A 74 14.14 -1.83 15.66
C LYS A 74 14.23 -2.22 14.18
N ALA A 75 13.42 -3.18 13.74
CA ALA A 75 13.31 -3.52 12.33
C ALA A 75 12.71 -2.34 11.53
N ILE A 76 11.66 -1.69 12.05
CA ILE A 76 11.06 -0.48 11.45
C ILE A 76 12.09 0.66 11.40
N LEU A 77 12.86 0.87 12.47
CA LEU A 77 13.91 1.90 12.49
C LEU A 77 14.98 1.65 11.42
N ALA A 78 15.38 0.39 11.22
CA ALA A 78 16.31 0.01 10.16
C ALA A 78 15.72 0.26 8.76
N LEU A 79 14.44 -0.08 8.52
CA LEU A 79 13.76 0.22 7.26
C LEU A 79 13.63 1.73 7.00
N LYS A 80 13.35 2.54 8.03
CA LYS A 80 13.35 4.01 7.91
C LYS A 80 14.68 4.56 7.43
N LYS A 81 15.81 4.01 7.91
CA LYS A 81 17.14 4.39 7.42
C LYS A 81 17.36 4.01 5.95
N ALA A 82 16.85 2.85 5.50
CA ALA A 82 16.90 2.46 4.10
C ALA A 82 16.03 3.38 3.20
N LEU A 83 14.84 3.76 3.68
CA LEU A 83 13.92 4.65 2.97
C LEU A 83 14.43 6.10 2.87
N GLN A 84 15.26 6.56 3.81
CA GLN A 84 15.96 7.86 3.67
C GLN A 84 16.97 7.87 2.49
N ILE A 85 17.37 6.70 2.00
CA ILE A 85 18.25 6.59 0.82
C ILE A 85 17.41 6.58 -0.46
N ASP A 86 16.30 5.84 -0.43
CA ASP A 86 15.39 5.64 -1.56
C ASP A 86 13.93 5.74 -1.07
N GLU A 87 13.39 6.95 -1.16
CA GLU A 87 12.09 7.32 -0.57
C GLU A 87 10.89 6.74 -1.32
N VAL A 88 11.08 6.12 -2.48
CA VAL A 88 10.00 5.58 -3.32
C VAL A 88 10.08 4.07 -3.50
N ASP A 89 10.94 3.39 -2.73
CA ASP A 89 11.06 1.93 -2.77
C ASP A 89 9.80 1.26 -2.20
N VAL A 90 8.94 0.78 -3.09
CA VAL A 90 7.63 0.18 -2.78
C VAL A 90 7.76 -1.07 -1.90
N ASP A 91 8.78 -1.89 -2.12
CA ASP A 91 8.99 -3.12 -1.34
C ASP A 91 9.40 -2.80 0.10
N LEU A 92 10.21 -1.75 0.30
CA LEU A 92 10.56 -1.29 1.65
C LEU A 92 9.37 -0.67 2.39
N HIS A 93 8.49 0.06 1.70
CA HIS A 93 7.25 0.54 2.30
C HIS A 93 6.33 -0.61 2.70
N ARG A 94 6.16 -1.63 1.84
CA ARG A 94 5.38 -2.83 2.16
C ARG A 94 5.91 -3.56 3.40
N ARG A 95 7.22 -3.83 3.44
CA ARG A 95 7.87 -4.48 4.60
C ARG A 95 7.71 -3.67 5.89
N MET A 96 7.73 -2.33 5.78
CA MET A 96 7.53 -1.46 6.94
C MET A 96 6.08 -1.51 7.44
N LEU A 97 5.09 -1.51 6.52
CA LEU A 97 3.68 -1.68 6.86
C LEU A 97 3.43 -3.02 7.57
N GLU A 98 3.98 -4.12 7.05
CA GLU A 98 3.89 -5.45 7.68
C GLU A 98 4.40 -5.45 9.13
N LEU A 99 5.50 -4.76 9.41
CA LEU A 99 6.06 -4.67 10.76
C LEU A 99 5.27 -3.73 11.68
N MET A 100 4.75 -2.62 11.15
CA MET A 100 3.97 -1.65 11.94
C MET A 100 2.58 -2.15 12.31
N MET A 101 2.06 -3.10 11.56
CA MET A 101 0.75 -3.71 11.81
C MET A 101 0.81 -4.87 12.81
N HIS A 102 1.99 -5.20 13.35
CA HIS A 102 2.23 -6.41 14.15
C HIS A 102 1.93 -6.29 15.66
N ASP A 103 1.37 -5.15 16.13
CA ASP A 103 0.86 -4.94 17.51
C ASP A 103 -0.65 -4.62 17.55
N VAL A 104 -1.32 -4.64 16.41
CA VAL A 104 -2.78 -4.81 16.43
C VAL A 104 -2.97 -6.30 16.63
N PRO A 105 -3.82 -6.77 17.57
CA PRO A 105 -4.33 -8.12 17.44
C PRO A 105 -4.95 -8.14 16.06
N VAL A 106 -4.29 -8.83 15.13
CA VAL A 106 -5.02 -9.45 14.05
C VAL A 106 -5.96 -10.35 14.85
N GLU A 107 -7.20 -9.90 15.05
CA GLU A 107 -8.28 -10.85 15.05
C GLU A 107 -7.95 -11.64 13.79
N GLU A 108 -7.42 -12.86 13.99
CA GLU A 108 -7.70 -13.90 13.05
C GLU A 108 -9.16 -13.68 12.76
N ILE A 109 -9.46 -13.25 11.53
CA ILE A 109 -10.66 -13.71 10.91
C ILE A 109 -10.43 -15.22 10.91
N THR A 110 -10.76 -15.86 12.04
CA THR A 110 -11.21 -17.24 12.04
C THR A 110 -12.12 -17.29 10.84
N PRO A 111 -11.91 -18.22 9.89
CA PRO A 111 -12.98 -18.53 8.95
C PRO A 111 -14.22 -18.72 9.81
N GLN A 112 -15.10 -17.72 9.82
CA GLN A 112 -16.37 -17.78 10.51
C GLN A 112 -17.18 -18.69 9.63
N ASP A 113 -17.02 -19.98 9.89
CA ASP A 113 -17.43 -21.04 9.02
C ASP A 113 -16.82 -20.88 7.61
N THR A 114 -16.05 -21.86 7.16
CA THR A 114 -16.08 -22.15 5.73
C THR A 114 -17.49 -22.64 5.40
N GLU A 115 -18.47 -21.75 5.37
CA GLU A 115 -19.30 -21.72 4.18
C GLU A 115 -18.32 -21.46 3.05
N GLU A 116 -18.27 -22.39 2.10
CA GLU A 116 -17.44 -22.30 0.91
C GLU A 116 -17.36 -20.84 0.45
N VAL A 117 -16.22 -20.15 0.68
CA VAL A 117 -16.06 -18.79 0.17
C VAL A 117 -15.97 -18.98 -1.32
N GLU A 118 -17.08 -18.76 -2.01
CA GLU A 118 -17.12 -18.69 -3.46
C GLU A 118 -15.97 -17.77 -3.87
N GLU A 119 -14.96 -18.37 -4.49
CA GLU A 119 -13.86 -17.67 -5.12
C GLU A 119 -14.51 -16.75 -6.16
N PHE A 120 -14.55 -15.45 -5.87
CA PHE A 120 -15.25 -14.52 -6.75
C PHE A 120 -14.59 -14.55 -8.10
N ASN A 121 -15.33 -15.04 -9.09
CA ASN A 121 -14.84 -15.22 -10.43
C ASN A 121 -14.80 -13.87 -11.14
N LEU A 122 -13.69 -13.14 -10.98
CA LEU A 122 -13.49 -11.84 -11.62
C LEU A 122 -13.62 -11.96 -13.15
N GLU A 123 -13.16 -13.05 -13.77
CA GLU A 123 -13.26 -13.23 -15.22
C GLU A 123 -14.72 -13.31 -15.70
N GLU A 124 -15.63 -13.87 -14.89
CA GLU A 124 -17.06 -13.87 -15.20
C GLU A 124 -17.62 -12.44 -15.23
N PHE A 125 -17.26 -11.62 -14.24
CA PHE A 125 -17.65 -10.22 -14.23
C PHE A 125 -17.03 -9.44 -15.39
N LEU A 126 -15.74 -9.62 -15.69
CA LEU A 126 -15.04 -8.94 -16.78
C LEU A 126 -15.61 -9.30 -18.16
N SER A 127 -16.16 -10.51 -18.29
CA SER A 127 -16.84 -10.98 -19.50
C SER A 127 -18.31 -10.55 -19.57
N SER A 128 -18.85 -9.97 -18.49
CA SER A 128 -20.27 -9.63 -18.38
C SER A 128 -20.63 -8.31 -19.06
N GLU A 129 -21.92 -8.13 -19.32
CA GLU A 129 -22.45 -6.85 -19.83
C GLU A 129 -22.46 -5.73 -18.77
N LEU A 130 -22.17 -6.04 -17.50
CA LEU A 130 -22.13 -5.07 -16.41
C LEU A 130 -20.84 -4.24 -16.42
N LEU A 131 -19.75 -4.77 -16.97
CA LEU A 131 -18.52 -3.99 -17.17
C LEU A 131 -18.80 -2.87 -18.19
N PRO A 132 -18.58 -1.58 -17.87
CA PRO A 132 -18.84 -0.51 -18.83
C PRO A 132 -18.01 -0.71 -20.10
N GLU A 133 -18.62 -0.45 -21.27
CA GLU A 133 -18.03 -0.75 -22.58
C GLU A 133 -16.61 -0.18 -22.77
N VAL A 134 -16.35 0.99 -22.19
CA VAL A 134 -15.04 1.66 -22.23
C VAL A 134 -13.91 0.92 -21.52
N PHE A 135 -14.20 -0.09 -20.70
CA PHE A 135 -13.21 -0.93 -20.02
C PHE A 135 -13.05 -2.32 -20.66
N ARG A 136 -13.78 -2.63 -21.74
CA ARG A 136 -13.82 -3.97 -22.33
C ARG A 136 -12.72 -4.25 -23.35
N ASP A 137 -11.88 -3.26 -23.66
CA ASP A 137 -10.73 -3.51 -24.53
C ASP A 137 -9.70 -4.39 -23.80
N GLU A 138 -9.00 -5.26 -24.55
CA GLU A 138 -8.07 -6.24 -23.95
C GLU A 138 -6.89 -5.58 -23.23
N GLU A 139 -6.46 -4.38 -23.64
CA GLU A 139 -5.36 -3.70 -22.98
C GLU A 139 -5.75 -3.23 -21.58
N THR A 140 -6.95 -2.66 -21.44
CA THR A 140 -7.55 -2.29 -20.15
C THR A 140 -7.85 -3.52 -19.30
N LEU A 141 -8.44 -4.58 -19.88
CA LEU A 141 -8.71 -5.83 -19.16
C LEU A 141 -7.44 -6.45 -18.60
N ASN A 142 -6.35 -6.45 -19.35
CA ASN A 142 -5.06 -6.96 -18.87
C ASN A 142 -4.52 -6.18 -17.66
N VAL A 143 -4.76 -4.87 -17.59
CA VAL A 143 -4.40 -4.09 -16.40
C VAL A 143 -5.33 -4.44 -15.24
N ILE A 144 -6.64 -4.52 -15.48
CA ILE A 144 -7.67 -4.80 -14.47
C ILE A 144 -7.49 -6.18 -13.80
N ARG A 145 -7.13 -7.22 -14.56
CA ARG A 145 -6.94 -8.59 -14.07
C ARG A 145 -5.94 -8.72 -12.92
N HIS A 146 -5.00 -7.80 -12.82
CA HIS A 146 -3.96 -7.80 -11.79
C HIS A 146 -4.30 -6.91 -10.58
N GLN A 147 -5.49 -6.29 -10.58
CA GLN A 147 -5.91 -5.40 -9.50
C GLN A 147 -6.66 -6.16 -8.41
N ARG A 148 -6.63 -5.60 -7.20
CA ARG A 148 -7.26 -6.22 -6.04
C ARG A 148 -8.78 -6.05 -6.07
N VAL A 149 -9.50 -7.12 -5.76
CA VAL A 149 -10.91 -7.10 -5.39
C VAL A 149 -11.01 -7.16 -3.88
N VAL A 150 -11.74 -6.22 -3.28
CA VAL A 150 -11.94 -6.15 -1.82
C VAL A 150 -13.40 -6.41 -1.50
N LYS A 151 -13.65 -7.33 -0.57
CA LYS A 151 -14.99 -7.65 -0.04
C LYS A 151 -15.29 -6.77 1.19
N TYR A 152 -16.53 -6.33 1.28
CA TYR A 152 -17.11 -5.57 2.38
C TYR A 152 -18.46 -6.15 2.77
N GLU A 153 -18.77 -6.15 4.05
CA GLU A 153 -20.08 -6.50 4.59
C GLU A 153 -21.00 -5.27 4.71
N GLY A 154 -22.30 -5.50 4.85
CA GLY A 154 -23.31 -4.47 4.93
C GLY A 154 -23.02 -3.47 6.06
N GLY A 155 -22.97 -2.17 5.71
CA GLY A 155 -22.69 -1.09 6.64
C GLY A 155 -21.22 -0.71 6.76
N GLU A 156 -20.28 -1.48 6.17
CA GLU A 156 -18.87 -1.12 6.17
C GLU A 156 -18.56 0.08 5.28
N THR A 157 -17.66 0.95 5.74
CA THR A 157 -17.28 2.17 5.01
C THR A 157 -16.12 1.90 4.06
N ILE A 158 -16.36 2.11 2.76
CA ILE A 158 -15.36 1.93 1.70
C ILE A 158 -14.59 3.23 1.46
N ILE A 159 -15.30 4.36 1.46
CA ILE A 159 -14.72 5.71 1.37
C ILE A 159 -15.29 6.54 2.51
N LYS A 160 -14.44 7.30 3.18
CA LYS A 160 -14.86 8.31 4.16
C LYS A 160 -14.76 9.71 3.59
N GLU A 161 -15.80 10.50 3.83
CA GLU A 161 -15.84 11.93 3.48
C GLU A 161 -14.68 12.69 4.16
N GLY A 162 -14.03 13.58 3.41
CA GLY A 162 -12.89 14.37 3.86
C GLY A 162 -11.52 13.71 3.64
N ASP A 163 -11.46 12.40 3.37
CA ASP A 163 -10.20 11.71 3.12
C ASP A 163 -9.51 12.21 1.84
N THR A 164 -8.19 12.13 1.78
CA THR A 164 -7.39 12.59 0.64
C THR A 164 -7.08 11.48 -0.38
N GLY A 165 -7.63 10.28 -0.19
CA GLY A 165 -7.47 9.17 -1.11
C GLY A 165 -8.02 9.49 -2.50
N ARG A 166 -7.38 8.96 -3.54
CA ARG A 166 -7.72 9.23 -4.95
C ARG A 166 -8.04 7.99 -5.77
N GLN A 167 -8.14 6.83 -5.11
CA GLN A 167 -8.56 5.58 -5.73
C GLN A 167 -9.95 5.72 -6.35
N VAL A 168 -10.15 5.02 -7.45
CA VAL A 168 -11.46 4.82 -8.08
C VAL A 168 -11.85 3.35 -7.90
N TYR A 169 -13.15 3.10 -7.74
CA TYR A 169 -13.67 1.78 -7.44
C TYR A 169 -14.73 1.39 -8.46
N LEU A 170 -14.69 0.14 -8.91
CA LEU A 170 -15.72 -0.48 -9.73
C LEU A 170 -16.43 -1.55 -8.90
N ILE A 171 -17.75 -1.48 -8.81
CA ILE A 171 -18.54 -2.47 -8.06
C ILE A 171 -18.64 -3.73 -8.92
N VAL A 172 -18.05 -4.81 -8.43
CA VAL A 172 -18.05 -6.10 -9.13
C VAL A 172 -19.06 -7.09 -8.54
N GLN A 173 -19.53 -6.83 -7.32
CA GLN A 173 -20.63 -7.56 -6.68
C GLN A 173 -21.36 -6.69 -5.65
N GLY A 174 -22.69 -6.76 -5.58
CA GLY A 174 -23.49 -6.10 -4.56
C GLY A 174 -23.78 -4.61 -4.80
N LYS A 175 -24.06 -3.87 -3.72
CA LYS A 175 -24.48 -2.46 -3.79
C LYS A 175 -23.81 -1.60 -2.73
N VAL A 176 -23.72 -0.30 -3.00
CA VAL A 176 -23.22 0.70 -2.06
C VAL A 176 -24.15 1.91 -1.98
N THR A 177 -24.14 2.59 -0.84
CA THR A 177 -24.83 3.86 -0.62
C THR A 177 -23.80 4.98 -0.54
N VAL A 178 -23.99 6.03 -1.34
CA VAL A 178 -23.22 7.26 -1.28
C VAL A 178 -23.95 8.25 -0.37
N GLN A 179 -23.26 8.82 0.62
CA GLN A 179 -23.86 9.72 1.60
C GLN A 179 -22.89 10.82 2.06
N THR A 180 -23.40 12.00 2.41
CA THR A 180 -22.62 13.11 3.00
C THR A 180 -23.21 13.48 4.36
N THR A 181 -22.45 14.20 5.18
CA THR A 181 -22.93 14.74 6.46
C THR A 181 -23.23 16.24 6.34
N VAL A 182 -24.50 16.60 6.50
CA VAL A 182 -24.95 18.01 6.52
C VAL A 182 -25.59 18.31 7.87
N GLN A 183 -25.05 19.29 8.61
CA GLN A 183 -25.54 19.66 9.95
C GLN A 183 -25.68 18.44 10.88
N ASP A 184 -24.61 17.63 10.95
CA ASP A 184 -24.52 16.39 11.74
C ASP A 184 -25.54 15.29 11.36
N LYS A 185 -26.21 15.41 10.21
CA LYS A 185 -27.13 14.40 9.69
C LYS A 185 -26.57 13.77 8.42
N ARG A 186 -26.62 12.43 8.36
CA ARG A 186 -26.29 11.68 7.14
C ARG A 186 -27.40 11.88 6.10
N VAL A 187 -27.02 12.32 4.92
CA VAL A 187 -27.90 12.51 3.77
C VAL A 187 -27.47 11.54 2.67
N LYS A 188 -28.37 10.63 2.28
CA LYS A 188 -28.15 9.73 1.14
C LYS A 188 -28.20 10.53 -0.16
N LEU A 189 -27.14 10.43 -0.95
CA LEU A 189 -26.99 11.09 -2.25
C LEU A 189 -27.37 10.15 -3.40
N ALA A 190 -26.94 8.88 -3.31
CA ALA A 190 -27.20 7.88 -4.35
C ALA A 190 -27.11 6.46 -3.78
N GLU A 191 -27.62 5.49 -4.54
CA GLU A 191 -27.32 4.07 -4.42
C GLU A 191 -26.70 3.63 -5.74
N LEU A 192 -25.62 2.86 -5.65
CA LEU A 192 -24.89 2.34 -6.81
C LEU A 192 -24.83 0.81 -6.70
N SER A 193 -24.77 0.13 -7.84
CA SER A 193 -24.79 -1.33 -7.95
C SER A 193 -23.68 -1.84 -8.86
N GLU A 194 -23.60 -3.16 -9.04
CA GLU A 194 -22.66 -3.83 -9.96
C GLU A 194 -22.54 -3.12 -11.31
N GLY A 195 -21.30 -2.94 -11.77
CA GLY A 195 -20.96 -2.18 -12.97
C GLY A 195 -20.76 -0.67 -12.73
N ASP A 196 -21.30 -0.11 -11.64
CA ASP A 196 -21.12 1.31 -11.33
C ASP A 196 -19.73 1.63 -10.77
N ILE A 197 -19.29 2.85 -11.07
CA ILE A 197 -18.02 3.41 -10.60
C ILE A 197 -18.24 4.50 -9.56
N PHE A 198 -17.38 4.56 -8.55
CA PHE A 198 -17.35 5.64 -7.58
C PHE A 198 -15.92 6.04 -7.16
N GLY A 199 -15.81 7.22 -6.54
CA GLY A 199 -14.52 7.80 -6.13
C GLY A 199 -13.85 8.65 -7.21
N GLU A 200 -14.40 8.67 -8.43
CA GLU A 200 -13.95 9.46 -9.58
C GLU A 200 -13.94 10.96 -9.30
N MET A 201 -14.84 11.45 -8.43
CA MET A 201 -14.89 12.89 -8.12
C MET A 201 -13.58 13.40 -7.52
N ALA A 202 -12.96 12.65 -6.61
CA ALA A 202 -11.69 13.03 -5.99
C ALA A 202 -10.51 12.84 -6.95
N PHE A 203 -10.59 11.81 -7.82
CA PHE A 203 -9.61 11.58 -8.86
C PHE A 203 -9.57 12.76 -9.87
N ILE A 204 -10.72 13.12 -10.45
CA ILE A 204 -10.88 14.15 -11.49
C ILE A 204 -10.67 15.57 -10.95
N ALA A 205 -11.26 15.90 -9.80
CA ALA A 205 -11.20 17.27 -9.27
C ALA A 205 -9.97 17.54 -8.40
N HIS A 206 -9.10 16.56 -8.17
CA HIS A 206 -7.90 16.67 -7.33
C HIS A 206 -8.20 17.30 -5.95
N ARG A 207 -9.31 16.90 -5.34
CA ARG A 207 -9.80 17.40 -4.05
C ARG A 207 -10.16 16.25 -3.11
N PRO A 208 -10.26 16.50 -1.78
CA PRO A 208 -10.69 15.48 -0.84
C PRO A 208 -12.05 14.85 -1.19
N ARG A 209 -12.31 13.65 -0.66
CA ARG A 209 -13.57 12.92 -0.83
C ARG A 209 -14.74 13.79 -0.36
N VAL A 210 -15.73 14.01 -1.23
CA VAL A 210 -16.89 14.88 -0.95
C VAL A 210 -18.09 14.14 -0.37
N ALA A 211 -18.00 12.81 -0.28
CA ALA A 211 -19.03 11.96 0.29
C ALA A 211 -18.38 10.67 0.80
N SER A 212 -19.02 10.04 1.76
CA SER A 212 -18.73 8.67 2.20
C SER A 212 -19.44 7.68 1.29
N VAL A 213 -18.86 6.50 1.13
CA VAL A 213 -19.46 5.37 0.41
C VAL A 213 -19.45 4.17 1.35
N VAL A 214 -20.61 3.55 1.52
CA VAL A 214 -20.84 2.47 2.49
C VAL A 214 -21.45 1.28 1.76
N ALA A 215 -20.97 0.06 2.02
CA ALA A 215 -21.58 -1.15 1.49
C ALA A 215 -23.03 -1.28 1.97
N SER A 216 -23.96 -1.53 1.04
CA SER A 216 -25.39 -1.68 1.33
C SER A 216 -25.79 -3.15 1.53
N THR A 217 -24.99 -4.08 1.00
CA THR A 217 -25.26 -5.52 1.01
C THR A 217 -24.06 -6.26 1.59
N ASP A 218 -24.32 -7.34 2.31
CA ASP A 218 -23.30 -8.31 2.71
C ASP A 218 -22.63 -8.91 1.46
N GLY A 219 -21.33 -9.19 1.57
CA GLY A 219 -20.52 -9.64 0.45
C GLY A 219 -20.41 -8.68 -0.74
N CYS A 220 -20.56 -7.37 -0.53
CA CYS A 220 -20.27 -6.39 -1.56
C CYS A 220 -18.79 -6.44 -1.94
N ARG A 221 -18.47 -6.51 -3.24
CA ARG A 221 -17.10 -6.55 -3.75
C ARG A 221 -16.83 -5.40 -4.69
N VAL A 222 -15.67 -4.78 -4.52
CA VAL A 222 -15.19 -3.69 -5.38
C VAL A 222 -13.79 -3.97 -5.87
N LEU A 223 -13.57 -3.74 -7.17
CA LEU A 223 -12.24 -3.65 -7.75
C LEU A 223 -11.65 -2.28 -7.41
N VAL A 224 -10.42 -2.24 -6.90
CA VAL A 224 -9.75 -0.99 -6.54
C VAL A 224 -8.74 -0.59 -7.62
N LEU A 225 -8.92 0.59 -8.20
CA LEU A 225 -8.02 1.20 -9.17
C LEU A 225 -7.25 2.33 -8.49
N GLU A 226 -5.96 2.11 -8.23
CA GLU A 226 -5.05 3.14 -7.73
C GLU A 226 -4.80 4.22 -8.81
N PRO A 227 -4.41 5.46 -8.45
CA PRO A 227 -4.28 6.55 -9.42
C PRO A 227 -3.32 6.26 -10.58
N ASP A 228 -2.20 5.60 -10.31
CA ASP A 228 -1.19 5.19 -11.29
C ASP A 228 -1.71 4.10 -12.24
N VAL A 229 -2.47 3.13 -11.71
CA VAL A 229 -3.18 2.13 -12.51
C VAL A 229 -4.19 2.79 -13.43
N LEU A 230 -4.93 3.78 -12.93
CA LEU A 230 -5.92 4.48 -13.72
C LEU A 230 -5.26 5.37 -14.79
N ASP A 231 -4.13 6.01 -14.48
CA ASP A 231 -3.31 6.74 -15.45
C ASP A 231 -2.79 5.81 -16.57
N GLU A 232 -2.38 4.59 -16.23
CA GLU A 232 -2.00 3.56 -17.21
C GLU A 232 -3.18 3.17 -18.12
N ILE A 233 -4.36 2.90 -17.54
CA ILE A 233 -5.58 2.59 -18.31
C ILE A 233 -5.92 3.75 -19.24
N ILE A 234 -5.92 5.00 -18.75
CA ILE A 234 -6.24 6.19 -19.54
C ILE A 234 -5.23 6.41 -20.67
N SER A 235 -3.95 6.10 -20.45
CA SER A 235 -2.93 6.20 -21.48
C SER A 235 -3.16 5.25 -22.65
N LYS A 236 -3.80 4.09 -22.40
CA LYS A 236 -4.11 3.08 -23.41
C LYS A 236 -5.49 3.30 -24.04
N SER A 237 -6.46 3.68 -23.21
CA SER A 237 -7.87 3.89 -23.57
C SER A 237 -8.36 5.26 -23.07
N PRO A 238 -8.07 6.36 -23.79
CA PRO A 238 -8.45 7.73 -23.40
C PRO A 238 -9.96 7.94 -23.20
N GLU A 239 -10.80 7.10 -23.80
CA GLU A 239 -12.25 7.07 -23.65
C GLU A 239 -12.67 6.86 -22.19
N VAL A 240 -11.86 6.16 -21.40
CA VAL A 240 -12.08 5.95 -19.96
C VAL A 240 -12.08 7.29 -19.23
N LEU A 241 -11.14 8.20 -19.53
CA LEU A 241 -11.10 9.52 -18.90
C LEU A 241 -12.35 10.32 -19.22
N LYS A 242 -12.81 10.26 -20.48
CA LYS A 242 -14.05 10.93 -20.89
C LYS A 242 -15.26 10.37 -20.12
N TYR A 243 -15.36 9.05 -20.00
CA TYR A 243 -16.41 8.39 -19.23
C TYR A 243 -16.42 8.82 -17.75
N LEU A 244 -15.25 8.82 -17.10
CA LEU A 244 -15.12 9.29 -15.71
C LEU A 244 -15.47 10.78 -15.56
N TYR A 245 -15.12 11.61 -16.56
CA TYR A 245 -15.47 13.03 -16.55
C TYR A 245 -16.97 13.27 -16.74
N ASP A 246 -17.65 12.45 -17.55
CA ASP A 246 -19.10 12.48 -17.71
C ASP A 246 -19.82 12.05 -16.43
N LEU A 247 -19.32 11.01 -15.75
CA LEU A 247 -19.77 10.63 -14.39
C LEU A 247 -19.60 11.80 -13.41
N TYR A 248 -18.41 12.40 -13.35
CA TYR A 248 -18.14 13.57 -12.52
C TYR A 248 -19.13 14.71 -12.80
N ARG A 249 -19.37 15.05 -14.07
CA ARG A 249 -20.31 16.12 -14.44
C ARG A 249 -21.75 15.82 -14.04
N SER A 250 -22.20 14.59 -14.17
CA SER A 250 -23.56 14.21 -13.80
C SER A 250 -23.79 14.34 -12.29
N ARG A 251 -22.79 13.97 -11.48
CA ARG A 251 -22.85 14.02 -10.01
C ARG A 251 -22.60 15.40 -9.44
N ALA A 252 -21.71 16.19 -10.05
CA ALA A 252 -21.42 17.55 -9.62
C ALA A 252 -22.61 18.52 -9.81
N LYS A 253 -23.52 18.24 -10.75
CA LYS A 253 -24.75 19.03 -10.94
C LYS A 253 -25.83 18.78 -9.87
N GLY A 254 -25.71 17.69 -9.11
CA GLY A 254 -26.64 17.31 -8.04
C GLY A 254 -26.20 17.72 -6.64
N GLN A 255 -25.05 18.40 -6.50
CA GLN A 255 -24.53 18.96 -5.26
C GLN A 255 -24.96 20.41 -5.06
#